data_AF-M5TAT7-F1
#
_entry.id   AF-M5TAT7-F1
#
_cell.length_a   1.000
_cell.length_b   1.000
_cell.length_c   1.000
_cell.angle_alpha   90.00
_cell.angle_beta   90.00
_cell.angle_gamma   90.00
#
_symmetry.space_group_name_H-M   'P 1'
#
loop_
_entity.id
_entity.type
_entity.pdbx_description
1 polymer ?
#
loop_
_entity_poly.entity_id
_entity_poly.type
_entity_poly.pdbx_seq_one_letter_code
_entity_poly.pdbx_strand_id
1 'polypeptide(L)'
;MKSVVYAVAGVIALGIMIVLIASPTANMPNTTDAPATAVSTEHFVATEPGELTLEVPGMHCQFACYPHVKETLEKASGVSEVALVEQPDPDVLTVKKVIVKYDTGFDVDAALASLKQEGFNDATRIQ
;
A
#
# COMPACT_ATOMS: atom_id res chain seq x y z
N MET A 1 -26.70 32.79 1.88
CA MET A 1 -27.17 33.85 2.79
C MET A 1 -27.00 33.38 4.22
N LYS A 2 -26.22 34.09 5.06
CA LYS A 2 -26.01 33.85 6.51
C LYS A 2 -25.27 32.53 6.82
N SER A 3 -23.99 32.53 7.19
CA SER A 3 -23.40 33.00 8.48
C SER A 3 -23.78 32.04 9.62
N VAL A 4 -22.82 31.28 10.19
CA VAL A 4 -21.85 31.70 11.23
C VAL A 4 -22.52 31.94 12.59
N VAL A 5 -21.83 31.55 13.67
CA VAL A 5 -22.11 31.64 15.11
C VAL A 5 -22.46 30.30 15.75
N TYR A 6 -21.50 29.74 16.49
CA TYR A 6 -21.58 29.39 17.92
C TYR A 6 -20.28 28.64 18.30
N ALA A 7 -19.53 28.94 19.35
CA ALA A 7 -19.24 30.15 20.13
C ALA A 7 -18.12 29.69 21.07
N VAL A 8 -16.93 30.28 20.99
CA VAL A 8 -15.84 30.00 21.92
C VAL A 8 -16.20 30.50 23.31
N ALA A 9 -16.01 29.66 24.33
CA ALA A 9 -16.07 30.05 25.74
C ALA A 9 -14.88 29.43 26.49
N GLY A 10 -13.92 30.26 26.92
CA GLY A 10 -12.70 29.78 27.59
C GLY A 10 -11.51 30.73 27.52
N VAL A 11 -11.70 32.04 27.74
CA VAL A 11 -10.62 33.04 27.75
C VAL A 11 -10.34 33.53 29.17
N ILE A 12 -9.23 33.10 29.77
CA ILE A 12 -8.37 33.78 30.77
C ILE A 12 -6.98 33.10 30.60
N ALA A 13 -5.82 33.73 30.41
CA ALA A 13 -5.34 35.04 30.85
C ALA A 13 -4.54 35.82 29.77
N LEU A 14 -4.35 37.13 30.00
CA LEU A 14 -3.59 38.05 29.14
C LEU A 14 -2.16 38.30 29.66
N GLY A 15 -1.24 38.59 28.74
CA GLY A 15 0.15 39.00 28.99
C GLY A 15 1.15 37.90 28.59
N ILE A 16 2.31 38.20 27.97
CA ILE A 16 3.05 39.48 27.88
C ILE A 16 3.76 39.58 26.51
N MET A 17 3.75 40.79 25.92
CA MET A 17 4.61 41.34 24.85
C MET A 17 4.82 40.60 23.52
N ILE A 18 4.27 41.23 22.47
CA ILE A 18 4.99 41.49 21.22
C ILE A 18 5.56 42.93 21.33
N VAL A 19 6.82 43.17 20.90
CA VAL A 19 7.52 44.45 20.55
C VAL A 19 9.04 44.22 20.76
N LEU A 20 9.80 43.88 19.72
CA LEU A 20 10.58 44.80 18.85
C LEU A 20 11.81 45.47 19.52
N ILE A 21 13.03 44.99 19.18
CA ILE A 21 14.30 45.75 19.26
C ILE A 21 15.16 45.51 17.99
N ALA A 22 16.07 46.44 17.69
CA ALA A 22 16.68 46.65 16.37
C ALA A 22 18.22 46.86 16.43
N SER A 23 19.03 46.54 15.41
CA SER A 23 18.70 45.80 14.17
C SER A 23 19.85 44.93 13.59
N PRO A 24 20.89 45.45 12.89
CA PRO A 24 21.30 44.78 11.65
C PRO A 24 22.69 44.15 11.69
N THR A 25 22.85 42.98 11.05
CA THR A 25 24.04 42.58 10.27
C THR A 25 23.62 41.50 9.26
N ALA A 26 24.29 41.47 8.11
CA ALA A 26 24.04 40.51 7.05
C ALA A 26 24.27 39.06 7.48
N ASN A 27 23.45 38.14 6.95
CA ASN A 27 23.90 36.91 6.28
C ASN A 27 22.70 36.15 5.68
N MET A 28 22.53 36.24 4.35
CA MET A 28 22.29 35.03 3.55
C MET A 28 23.68 34.36 3.38
N PRO A 29 23.81 33.03 3.39
CA PRO A 29 23.01 32.16 2.52
C PRO A 29 22.54 30.82 3.13
N ASN A 30 21.84 30.06 2.29
CA ASN A 30 21.58 28.62 2.31
C ASN A 30 20.63 28.01 3.37
N THR A 31 19.52 27.52 2.83
CA THR A 31 19.21 26.08 2.81
C THR A 31 19.34 25.32 4.13
N THR A 32 18.20 25.13 4.79
CA THR A 32 17.71 23.77 5.06
C THR A 32 16.19 23.83 4.93
N ASP A 33 15.69 23.67 3.71
CA ASP A 33 14.40 23.00 3.53
C ASP A 33 14.57 21.64 4.21
N ALA A 34 13.80 21.39 5.27
CA ALA A 34 13.76 20.05 5.81
C ALA A 34 13.20 19.17 4.69
N PRO A 35 13.94 18.14 4.21
CA PRO A 35 13.33 17.21 3.29
C PRO A 35 12.15 16.61 4.05
N ALA A 36 10.93 16.93 3.61
CA ALA A 36 9.80 16.10 3.92
C ALA A 36 10.25 14.69 3.57
N THR A 37 10.27 13.79 4.58
CA THR A 37 10.55 12.39 4.33
C THR A 37 9.44 11.91 3.41
N ALA A 38 9.70 11.97 2.11
CA ALA A 38 8.95 11.25 1.12
C ALA A 38 9.12 9.79 1.52
N VAL A 39 8.14 9.29 2.26
CA VAL A 39 7.92 7.87 2.41
C VAL A 39 7.64 7.44 0.98
N SER A 40 8.71 7.01 0.31
CA SER A 40 8.60 6.31 -0.94
C SER A 40 7.88 5.03 -0.57
N THR A 41 6.57 5.02 -0.77
CA THR A 41 5.79 3.79 -0.81
C THR A 41 6.30 3.09 -2.06
N GLU A 42 7.41 2.37 -1.92
CA GLU A 42 8.10 1.66 -3.00
C GLU A 42 7.25 0.46 -3.41
N HIS A 43 6.11 0.76 -4.06
CA HIS A 43 5.30 -0.20 -4.77
C HIS A 43 6.19 -0.88 -5.81
N PHE A 44 6.31 -2.20 -5.69
CA PHE A 44 6.96 -2.99 -6.69
C PHE A 44 6.04 -3.10 -7.91
N VAL A 45 6.32 -2.27 -8.92
CA VAL A 45 5.70 -2.34 -10.25
C VAL A 45 6.65 -3.04 -11.20
N ALA A 46 6.20 -4.14 -11.81
CA ALA A 46 6.98 -4.91 -12.77
C ALA A 46 7.27 -4.09 -14.05
N THR A 47 8.55 -3.91 -14.38
CA THR A 47 9.00 -3.21 -15.59
C THR A 47 9.15 -4.12 -16.81
N GLU A 48 9.13 -5.43 -16.61
CA GLU A 48 9.29 -6.47 -17.62
C GLU A 48 8.28 -7.61 -17.37
N PRO A 49 7.80 -8.29 -18.44
CA PRO A 49 6.90 -9.44 -18.27
C PRO A 49 7.64 -10.60 -17.60
N GLY A 50 6.93 -11.38 -16.78
CA GLY A 50 7.53 -12.46 -16.02
C GLY A 50 6.53 -13.35 -15.31
N GLU A 51 7.05 -14.16 -14.40
CA GLU A 51 6.29 -15.07 -13.56
C GLU A 51 6.76 -14.92 -12.11
N LEU A 52 5.82 -14.87 -11.17
CA LEU A 52 6.09 -14.74 -9.75
C LEU A 52 5.24 -15.73 -8.96
N THR A 53 5.81 -16.30 -7.90
CA THR A 53 5.04 -17.09 -6.94
C THR A 53 4.61 -16.23 -5.75
N LEU A 54 3.32 -16.27 -5.43
CA LEU A 54 2.76 -15.72 -4.21
C LEU A 54 2.39 -16.88 -3.26
N GLU A 55 2.74 -16.75 -1.99
CA GLU A 55 2.25 -17.64 -0.93
C GLU A 55 1.00 -17.04 -0.32
N VAL A 56 -0.07 -17.83 -0.18
CA VAL A 56 -1.37 -17.39 0.32
C VAL A 56 -1.84 -18.32 1.45
N PRO A 57 -1.32 -18.18 2.68
CA PRO A 57 -1.58 -19.09 3.80
C PRO A 57 -3.06 -19.21 4.18
N GLY A 58 -3.86 -18.16 3.98
CA GLY A 58 -5.31 -18.16 4.19
C GLY A 58 -6.13 -18.91 3.12
N MET A 59 -5.49 -19.41 2.05
CA MET A 59 -6.16 -20.25 1.06
C MET A 59 -6.30 -21.67 1.64
N HIS A 60 -7.46 -21.95 2.26
CA HIS A 60 -7.73 -23.23 2.92
C HIS A 60 -8.46 -24.27 2.03
N CYS A 61 -8.90 -23.87 0.84
CA CYS A 61 -9.80 -24.69 0.02
C CYS A 61 -9.63 -24.47 -1.49
N GLN A 62 -9.50 -25.54 -2.26
CA GLN A 62 -9.30 -25.43 -3.71
C GLN A 62 -10.55 -25.01 -4.50
N PHE A 63 -11.76 -25.33 -4.01
CA PHE A 63 -13.01 -25.12 -4.77
C PHE A 63 -13.64 -23.73 -4.62
N ALA A 64 -13.18 -22.91 -3.67
CA ALA A 64 -13.71 -21.56 -3.45
C ALA A 64 -12.61 -20.54 -3.12
N CYS A 65 -11.68 -20.90 -2.23
CA CYS A 65 -10.61 -20.00 -1.80
C CYS A 65 -9.64 -19.72 -2.98
N TYR A 66 -9.22 -20.76 -3.71
CA TYR A 66 -8.37 -20.57 -4.90
C TYR A 66 -9.04 -19.79 -6.03
N PRO A 67 -10.27 -20.12 -6.49
CA PRO A 67 -10.99 -19.29 -7.47
C PRO A 67 -11.09 -17.83 -7.06
N HIS A 68 -11.35 -17.54 -5.78
CA HIS A 68 -11.44 -16.18 -5.29
C HIS A 68 -10.09 -15.44 -5.32
N VAL A 69 -8.99 -16.10 -4.91
CA VAL A 69 -7.61 -15.58 -5.04
C VAL A 69 -7.28 -15.32 -6.51
N LYS A 70 -7.56 -16.28 -7.40
CA LYS A 70 -7.34 -16.21 -8.84
C LYS A 70 -8.08 -15.03 -9.45
N GLU A 71 -9.39 -14.94 -9.25
CA GLU A 71 -10.19 -13.82 -9.76
C GLU A 71 -9.72 -12.46 -9.24
N THR A 72 -9.26 -12.38 -8.00
CA THR A 72 -8.76 -11.12 -7.41
C THR A 72 -7.46 -10.69 -8.06
N LEU A 73 -6.57 -11.63 -8.34
CA LEU A 73 -5.30 -11.38 -9.02
C LEU A 73 -5.50 -11.12 -10.52
N GLU A 74 -6.39 -11.84 -11.21
CA GLU A 74 -6.71 -11.62 -12.63
C GLU A 74 -7.46 -10.30 -12.89
N LYS A 75 -8.05 -9.68 -11.85
CA LYS A 75 -8.58 -8.30 -11.89
C LYS A 75 -7.48 -7.23 -11.75
N ALA A 76 -6.27 -7.60 -11.32
CA ALA A 76 -5.16 -6.65 -11.18
C ALA A 76 -4.56 -6.32 -12.55
N SER A 77 -4.32 -5.03 -12.80
CA SER A 77 -3.69 -4.55 -14.04
C SER A 77 -2.34 -5.23 -14.27
N GLY A 78 -2.12 -5.72 -15.48
CA GLY A 78 -0.87 -6.38 -15.86
C GLY A 78 -0.79 -7.87 -15.51
N VAL A 79 -1.80 -8.50 -14.91
CA VAL A 79 -1.84 -9.97 -14.76
C VAL A 79 -2.38 -10.63 -16.02
N SER A 80 -1.66 -11.64 -16.51
CA SER A 80 -1.97 -12.36 -17.75
C SER A 80 -2.59 -13.74 -17.47
N GLU A 81 -2.12 -14.44 -16.44
CA GLU A 81 -2.61 -15.76 -16.02
C GLU A 81 -2.32 -16.00 -14.53
N VAL A 82 -3.25 -16.62 -13.80
CA VAL A 82 -3.01 -17.12 -12.45
C VAL A 82 -3.29 -18.62 -12.36
N ALA A 83 -2.28 -19.37 -11.92
CA ALA A 83 -2.32 -20.82 -11.76
C ALA A 83 -2.05 -21.23 -10.30
N LEU A 84 -2.57 -22.38 -9.88
CA LEU A 84 -2.18 -23.00 -8.62
C LEU A 84 -0.84 -23.73 -8.82
N VAL A 85 0.07 -23.67 -7.84
CA VAL A 85 1.28 -24.53 -7.85
C VAL A 85 0.86 -26.01 -7.83
N GLU A 86 1.63 -26.87 -8.51
CA GLU A 86 1.37 -28.30 -8.54
C GLU A 86 1.25 -28.90 -7.12
N GLN A 87 0.16 -29.63 -6.89
CA GLN A 87 -0.13 -30.26 -5.61
C GLN A 87 0.32 -31.73 -5.63
N PRO A 88 0.84 -32.27 -4.51
CA PRO A 88 1.19 -33.69 -4.40
C PRO A 88 -0.06 -34.60 -4.44
N ASP A 89 -1.23 -34.05 -4.12
CA ASP A 89 -2.53 -34.70 -4.17
C ASP A 89 -3.53 -33.72 -4.82
N PRO A 90 -4.27 -34.13 -5.86
CA PRO A 90 -5.15 -33.23 -6.62
C PRO A 90 -6.41 -32.83 -5.83
N ASP A 91 -6.80 -33.59 -4.81
CA ASP A 91 -7.98 -33.33 -3.99
C ASP A 91 -7.65 -32.51 -2.74
N VAL A 92 -6.36 -32.40 -2.35
CA VAL A 92 -5.91 -31.74 -1.11
C VAL A 92 -4.96 -30.56 -1.38
N LEU A 93 -5.43 -29.35 -1.05
CA LEU A 93 -4.61 -28.12 -1.08
C LEU A 93 -3.55 -28.14 0.05
N THR A 94 -2.37 -28.67 -0.28
CA THR A 94 -1.22 -28.80 0.63
C THR A 94 -0.23 -27.67 0.42
N VAL A 95 0.04 -27.29 -0.83
CA VAL A 95 0.95 -26.22 -1.22
C VAL A 95 0.14 -24.96 -1.49
N LYS A 96 0.08 -24.06 -0.50
CA LYS A 96 -0.72 -22.82 -0.55
C LYS A 96 -0.04 -21.71 -1.34
N LYS A 97 0.34 -22.00 -2.58
CA LYS A 97 1.10 -21.11 -3.46
C LYS A 97 0.40 -20.99 -4.80
N VAL A 98 0.37 -19.77 -5.34
CA VAL A 98 -0.14 -19.47 -6.67
C VAL A 98 0.97 -18.86 -7.51
N ILE A 99 0.99 -19.23 -8.77
CA ILE A 99 1.86 -18.69 -9.81
C ILE A 99 1.07 -17.60 -10.53
N VAL A 100 1.65 -16.41 -10.62
CA VAL A 100 1.11 -15.25 -11.33
C VAL A 100 2.04 -14.95 -12.49
N LYS A 101 1.55 -15.11 -13.72
CA LYS A 101 2.20 -14.55 -14.90
C LYS A 101 1.67 -13.15 -15.15
N TYR A 102 2.58 -12.24 -15.45
CA TYR A 102 2.27 -10.83 -15.61
C TYR A 102 3.07 -10.21 -16.74
N ASP A 103 2.50 -9.14 -17.27
CA ASP A 103 3.10 -8.22 -18.23
C ASP A 103 3.64 -6.97 -17.51
N THR A 104 4.15 -6.01 -18.29
CA THR A 104 4.64 -4.73 -17.74
C THR A 104 3.52 -3.93 -17.09
N GLY A 105 3.84 -3.26 -15.97
CA GLY A 105 2.90 -2.46 -15.19
C GLY A 105 2.13 -3.22 -14.10
N PHE A 106 2.43 -4.50 -13.86
CA PHE A 106 1.85 -5.22 -12.72
C PHE A 106 2.36 -4.69 -11.38
N ASP A 107 1.44 -4.15 -10.58
CA ASP A 107 1.69 -3.64 -9.22
C ASP A 107 1.43 -4.76 -8.20
N VAL A 108 2.51 -5.33 -7.67
CA VAL A 108 2.45 -6.46 -6.72
C VAL A 108 1.85 -6.01 -5.39
N ASP A 109 2.14 -4.79 -4.93
CA ASP A 109 1.65 -4.28 -3.65
C ASP A 109 0.15 -3.98 -3.70
N ALA A 110 -0.35 -3.45 -4.82
CA ALA A 110 -1.78 -3.30 -5.06
C ALA A 110 -2.52 -4.65 -5.17
N ALA A 111 -1.89 -5.65 -5.78
CA ALA A 111 -2.44 -7.01 -5.86
C ALA A 111 -2.50 -7.69 -4.48
N LEU A 112 -1.44 -7.57 -3.68
CA LEU A 112 -1.42 -8.05 -2.29
C LEU A 112 -2.40 -7.27 -1.39
N ALA A 113 -2.57 -5.96 -1.60
CA ALA A 113 -3.58 -5.16 -0.90
C ALA A 113 -5.01 -5.61 -1.24
N SER A 114 -5.27 -5.95 -2.51
CA SER A 114 -6.55 -6.52 -2.95
C SER A 114 -6.81 -7.87 -2.28
N LEU A 115 -5.83 -8.78 -2.26
CA LEU A 115 -5.94 -10.05 -1.55
C LEU A 115 -6.21 -9.88 -0.04
N LYS A 116 -5.57 -8.90 0.61
CA LYS A 116 -5.83 -8.56 2.02
C LYS A 116 -7.27 -8.08 2.24
N GLN A 117 -7.81 -7.28 1.32
CA GLN A 117 -9.19 -6.79 1.37
C GLN A 117 -10.22 -7.93 1.24
N GLU A 118 -9.94 -8.94 0.42
CA GLU A 118 -10.75 -10.17 0.30
C GLU A 118 -10.52 -11.17 1.46
N GLY A 119 -9.69 -10.81 2.46
CA GLY A 119 -9.47 -11.57 3.69
C GLY A 119 -8.19 -12.41 3.73
N PHE A 120 -7.42 -12.49 2.65
CA PHE A 120 -6.14 -13.21 2.57
C PHE A 120 -4.98 -12.37 3.15
N ASN A 121 -5.08 -12.03 4.43
CA ASN A 121 -4.21 -11.06 5.10
C ASN A 121 -2.71 -11.44 5.07
N ASP A 122 -2.43 -12.73 5.14
CA ASP A 122 -1.08 -13.31 5.17
C ASP A 122 -0.46 -13.52 3.78
N ALA A 123 -1.13 -13.07 2.71
CA ALA A 123 -0.60 -13.18 1.34
C ALA A 123 0.73 -12.42 1.21
N THR A 124 1.74 -13.09 0.66
CA THR A 124 3.10 -12.55 0.52
C THR A 124 3.78 -13.01 -0.76
N ARG A 125 4.74 -12.22 -1.23
CA ARG A 125 5.61 -12.58 -2.35
C ARG A 125 6.74 -13.50 -1.87
N ILE A 126 6.99 -14.58 -2.62
CA ILE A 126 8.19 -15.40 -2.47
C ILE A 126 9.02 -15.37 -3.76
N GLN A 127 10.32 -15.10 -3.62
CA GLN A 127 11.33 -15.15 -4.69
C GLN A 127 12.40 -16.17 -4.30
#